data_AF-A0A3C0IXE4-F1
#
_entry.id   AF-A0A3C0IXE4-F1
#
_cell.length_a   1.000
_cell.length_b   1.000
_cell.length_c   1.000
_cell.angle_alpha   90.00
_cell.angle_beta   90.00
_cell.angle_gamma   90.00
#
_symmetry.space_group_name_H-M   'P 1'
#
loop_
_entity.id
_entity.type
_entity.pdbx_description
1 polymer ?
#
loop_
_entity_poly.entity_id
_entity_poly.type
_entity_poly.pdbx_seq_one_letter_code
_entity_poly.pdbx_strand_id
1 'polypeptide(L)'
;MDVVLVAGTPGDVHGLVRPVAERISAVMSAADTWVFISPSSHASGREVRVASSYPGVRRAVGPLEFLRYLLVGIAPRGFARSGKGVIVHLGGDLIYSVDLGRRL
;
A
#
# COMPACT_ATOMS: atom_id res chain seq x y z
N MET A 1 -0.66 1.39 -14.42
CA MET A 1 0.26 0.45 -13.77
C MET A 1 0.14 0.69 -12.28
N ASP A 2 0.03 -0.37 -11.49
CA ASP A 2 -0.13 -0.26 -10.05
C ASP A 2 1.23 -0.27 -9.34
N VAL A 3 1.49 0.74 -8.52
CA VAL A 3 2.64 0.75 -7.60
C VAL A 3 2.12 0.61 -6.19
N VAL A 4 2.51 -0.47 -5.52
CA VAL A 4 1.99 -0.82 -4.19
C VAL A 4 3.07 -0.63 -3.15
N LEU A 5 2.87 0.34 -2.26
CA LEU A 5 3.73 0.60 -1.12
C LEU A 5 3.20 -0.18 0.09
N VAL A 6 4.04 -1.01 0.71
CA VAL A 6 3.66 -1.77 1.92
C VAL A 6 4.34 -1.16 3.15
N ALA A 7 3.54 -0.84 4.17
CA ALA A 7 4.00 -0.27 5.44
C ALA A 7 3.40 -1.02 6.62
N GLY A 8 4.10 -1.06 7.76
CA GLY A 8 3.64 -1.76 8.96
C GLY A 8 3.37 -0.86 10.15
N THR A 9 3.94 0.35 10.17
CA THR A 9 3.85 1.25 11.32
C THR A 9 3.48 2.68 10.91
N PRO A 10 2.99 3.52 11.85
CA PRO A 10 2.86 4.96 11.63
C PRO A 10 4.18 5.63 11.20
N GLY A 11 5.31 5.14 11.72
CA GLY A 11 6.65 5.61 11.39
C GLY A 11 6.99 5.38 9.92
N ASP A 12 6.70 4.20 9.39
CA ASP A 12 6.90 3.87 7.97
C ASP A 12 6.05 4.78 7.08
N VAL A 13 4.80 5.03 7.48
CA VAL A 13 3.88 5.88 6.72
C VAL A 13 4.41 7.30 6.60
N HIS A 14 4.83 7.90 7.72
CA HIS A 14 5.35 9.26 7.71
C HIS A 14 6.77 9.37 7.13
N GLY A 15 7.65 8.45 7.48
CA GLY A 15 9.07 8.52 7.14
C GLY A 15 9.40 7.99 5.74
N LEU A 16 8.63 7.04 5.22
CA LEU A 16 8.96 6.34 3.98
C LEU A 16 7.86 6.44 2.93
N VAL A 17 6.61 6.15 3.27
CA VAL A 17 5.50 6.17 2.29
C VAL A 17 5.33 7.56 1.69
N ARG A 18 5.34 8.60 2.52
CA ARG A 18 5.18 9.98 2.04
C ARG A 18 6.21 10.38 0.98
N PRO A 19 7.53 10.39 1.26
CA PRO A 19 8.52 10.83 0.27
C PRO A 19 8.54 9.92 -0.98
N VAL A 20 8.28 8.62 -0.82
CA VAL A 20 8.24 7.69 -1.96
C VAL A 20 7.03 7.96 -2.85
N ALA A 21 5.83 8.16 -2.29
CA ALA A 21 4.63 8.48 -3.04
C ALA A 21 4.75 9.82 -3.79
N GLU A 22 5.27 10.86 -3.11
CA GLU A 22 5.52 12.17 -3.72
C GLU A 22 6.50 12.02 -4.91
N ARG A 23 7.55 11.22 -4.76
CA ARG A 23 8.53 11.00 -5.84
C ARG A 23 7.94 10.22 -7.01
N ILE A 24 7.18 9.15 -6.75
CA ILE A 24 6.49 8.37 -7.78
C ILE A 24 5.55 9.28 -8.57
N SER A 25 4.74 10.09 -7.89
CA SER A 25 3.83 11.02 -8.57
C SER A 25 4.56 12.02 -9.46
N ALA A 26 5.76 12.46 -9.06
CA ALA A 26 6.57 13.40 -9.82
C ALA A 26 7.23 12.77 -11.06
N VAL A 27 7.63 11.50 -11.00
CA VAL A 27 8.35 10.82 -12.10
C VAL A 27 7.46 9.93 -12.98
N MET A 28 6.33 9.50 -12.45
CA MET A 28 5.42 8.51 -13.04
C MET A 28 3.97 8.92 -12.79
N SER A 29 3.57 10.08 -13.35
CA SER A 29 2.24 10.67 -13.12
C SER A 29 1.05 9.80 -13.56
N ALA A 30 1.28 8.81 -14.43
CA ALA A 30 0.27 7.85 -14.89
C ALA A 30 0.20 6.55 -14.04
N ALA A 31 1.02 6.42 -12.99
CA ALA A 31 0.98 5.27 -12.09
C ALA A 31 -0.07 5.46 -10.99
N ASP A 32 -0.89 4.44 -10.74
CA ASP A 32 -1.80 4.40 -9.60
C ASP A 32 -1.02 3.91 -8.38
N THR A 33 -0.68 4.83 -7.46
CA THR A 33 0.05 4.49 -6.24
C THR A 33 -0.92 4.11 -5.12
N TRP A 34 -0.76 2.90 -4.59
CA TRP A 34 -1.57 2.36 -3.50
C TRP A 34 -0.70 2.16 -2.26
N VAL A 35 -1.29 2.34 -1.08
CA VAL A 35 -0.60 2.08 0.19
C VAL A 35 -1.32 0.97 0.91
N PHE A 36 -0.66 -0.15 1.16
CA PHE A 36 -1.20 -1.27 1.91
C PHE A 36 -0.59 -1.28 3.30
N ILE A 37 -1.44 -1.11 4.30
CA ILE A 37 -1.03 -1.11 5.70
C ILE A 37 -1.15 -2.54 6.21
N SER A 38 -0.01 -3.18 6.43
CA SER A 38 0.06 -4.53 6.95
C SER A 38 -0.47 -4.61 8.39
N PRO A 39 -1.08 -5.74 8.80
CA PRO A 39 -1.46 -5.95 10.19
C PRO A 39 -0.22 -5.90 11.09
N SER A 40 -0.25 -5.03 12.09
CA SER A 40 0.78 -4.93 13.11
C SER A 40 0.15 -4.57 14.45
N SER A 41 0.85 -4.87 15.55
CA SER A 41 0.44 -4.44 16.89
C SER A 41 0.44 -2.91 17.08
N HIS A 42 1.00 -2.17 16.12
CA HIS A 42 1.14 -0.72 16.17
C HIS A 42 0.18 0.03 15.22
N ALA A 43 -0.61 -0.69 14.41
CA ALA A 43 -1.55 -0.09 13.48
C ALA A 43 -2.81 0.38 14.23
N SER A 44 -2.99 1.69 14.35
CA SER A 44 -4.14 2.32 15.01
C SER A 44 -5.37 2.47 14.10
N GLY A 45 -5.22 2.21 12.80
CA GLY A 45 -6.22 2.43 11.76
C GLY A 45 -6.28 3.89 11.26
N ARG A 46 -5.64 4.83 11.95
CA ARG A 46 -5.56 6.24 11.53
C ARG A 46 -4.63 6.43 10.34
N GLU A 47 -3.67 5.54 10.18
CA GLU A 47 -2.65 5.58 9.14
C GLU A 47 -3.28 5.51 7.74
N VAL A 48 -4.42 4.81 7.59
CA VAL A 48 -5.15 4.72 6.32
C VAL A 48 -5.61 6.09 5.86
N ARG A 49 -6.18 6.89 6.79
CA ARG A 49 -6.65 8.25 6.48
C ARG A 49 -5.47 9.16 6.15
N VAL A 50 -4.39 9.06 6.93
CA VAL A 50 -3.18 9.87 6.74
C VAL A 50 -2.53 9.54 5.39
N ALA A 51 -2.23 8.27 5.11
CA ALA A 51 -1.62 7.85 3.86
C ALA A 51 -2.47 8.22 2.64
N SER A 52 -3.80 8.09 2.72
CA SER A 52 -4.71 8.48 1.62
C SER A 52 -4.74 9.98 1.37
N SER A 53 -4.27 10.81 2.30
CA SER A 53 -4.18 12.26 2.13
C SER A 53 -2.87 12.71 1.46
N TYR A 54 -1.91 11.80 1.26
CA TYR A 54 -0.64 12.17 0.65
C TYR A 54 -0.77 12.41 -0.86
N PRO A 55 -0.11 13.45 -1.39
CA PRO A 55 -0.05 13.68 -2.83
C PRO A 55 0.49 12.43 -3.55
N GLY A 56 -0.15 12.07 -4.65
CA GLY A 56 0.23 10.89 -5.44
C GLY A 56 -0.36 9.57 -4.95
N VAL A 57 -0.91 9.49 -3.74
CA VAL A 57 -1.58 8.28 -3.25
C VAL A 57 -3.02 8.26 -3.73
N ARG A 58 -3.38 7.21 -4.49
CA ARG A 58 -4.75 6.98 -4.93
C ARG A 58 -5.66 6.63 -3.76
N ARG A 59 -5.24 5.66 -2.95
CA ARG A 59 -5.96 5.17 -1.77
C ARG A 59 -5.05 4.32 -0.91
N ALA A 60 -5.21 4.43 0.41
CA ALA A 60 -4.65 3.47 1.34
C ALA A 60 -5.66 2.37 1.69
N VAL A 61 -5.14 1.15 1.87
CA VAL A 61 -5.85 -0.07 2.22
C VAL A 61 -5.47 -0.44 3.64
N GLY A 62 -6.47 -0.54 4.51
CA GLY A 62 -6.25 -0.87 5.92
C GLY A 62 -5.96 -2.37 6.15
N PRO A 63 -5.48 -2.74 7.35
CA PRO A 63 -5.11 -4.11 7.66
C PRO A 63 -6.19 -5.16 7.41
N LEU A 64 -7.45 -4.83 7.69
CA LEU A 64 -8.57 -5.76 7.53
C LEU A 64 -8.91 -6.01 6.05
N GLU A 65 -8.93 -4.96 5.22
CA GLU A 65 -9.16 -5.08 3.77
C GLU A 65 -7.98 -5.76 3.10
N PHE A 66 -6.76 -5.47 3.55
CA PHE A 66 -5.55 -6.14 3.09
C PHE A 66 -5.56 -7.63 3.43
N LEU A 67 -5.88 -8.01 4.66
CA LEU A 67 -5.95 -9.42 5.05
C LEU A 67 -7.07 -10.15 4.32
N ARG A 68 -8.23 -9.52 4.10
CA ARG A 68 -9.29 -10.07 3.24
C ARG A 68 -8.79 -10.30 1.82
N TYR A 69 -7.99 -9.40 1.27
CA TYR A 69 -7.42 -9.59 -0.05
C TYR A 69 -6.44 -10.78 -0.10
N LEU A 70 -5.59 -10.92 0.92
CA LEU A 70 -4.63 -12.01 1.01
C LEU A 70 -5.28 -13.37 1.32
N LEU A 71 -6.35 -13.43 2.10
CA LEU A 71 -6.96 -14.70 2.48
C LEU A 71 -8.00 -15.18 1.46
N VAL A 72 -8.91 -14.30 1.05
CA VAL A 72 -10.07 -14.66 0.22
C VAL A 72 -10.01 -14.10 -1.20
N GLY A 73 -8.96 -13.34 -1.54
CA GLY A 73 -8.76 -12.83 -2.90
C GLY A 73 -9.67 -11.68 -3.31
N ILE A 74 -10.44 -11.11 -2.37
CA ILE A 74 -11.34 -9.98 -2.64
C ILE A 74 -10.52 -8.71 -2.71
N ALA A 75 -10.35 -8.16 -3.92
CA ALA A 75 -9.55 -6.96 -4.15
C ALA A 75 -10.16 -5.72 -3.49
N PRO A 76 -9.31 -4.79 -3.00
CA PRO A 76 -9.78 -3.49 -2.54
C PRO A 76 -10.58 -2.76 -3.60
N ARG A 77 -11.58 -1.98 -3.18
CA ARG A 77 -12.43 -1.27 -4.15
C ARG A 77 -11.60 -0.35 -5.05
N GLY A 78 -11.73 -0.56 -6.37
CA GLY A 78 -11.03 0.21 -7.39
C GLY A 78 -9.58 -0.20 -7.65
N PHE A 79 -9.08 -1.25 -6.98
CA PHE A 79 -7.76 -1.84 -7.22
C PHE A 79 -7.85 -2.77 -8.43
N ALA A 80 -7.28 -2.35 -9.56
CA ALA A 80 -7.27 -3.15 -10.78
C ALA A 80 -6.22 -4.25 -10.66
N ARG A 81 -6.62 -5.52 -10.83
CA ARG A 81 -5.69 -6.64 -10.92
C ARG A 81 -5.12 -6.67 -12.33
N SER A 82 -4.27 -5.70 -12.63
CA SER A 82 -3.74 -5.54 -13.97
C SER A 82 -2.73 -6.65 -14.35
N GLY A 83 -2.32 -7.51 -13.40
CA GLY A 83 -1.28 -8.52 -13.58
C GLY A 83 0.11 -7.91 -13.75
N LYS A 84 0.22 -6.57 -13.62
CA LYS A 84 1.38 -5.76 -13.97
C LYS A 84 1.51 -4.63 -12.95
N GLY A 85 2.31 -4.87 -11.92
CA GLY A 85 2.57 -3.89 -10.89
C GLY A 85 3.93 -4.10 -10.23
N VAL A 86 4.30 -3.15 -9.38
CA VAL A 86 5.52 -3.21 -8.56
C VAL A 86 5.12 -3.11 -7.10
N ILE A 87 5.73 -3.96 -6.27
CA ILE A 87 5.65 -3.83 -4.81
C ILE A 87 6.92 -3.19 -4.30
N VAL A 88 6.75 -2.16 -3.48
CA VAL A 88 7.83 -1.53 -2.73
C VAL A 88 7.58 -1.82 -1.26
N HIS A 89 8.41 -2.67 -0.67
CA HIS A 89 8.38 -2.94 0.76
C HIS A 89 9.07 -1.79 1.50
N LEU A 90 8.31 -1.06 2.31
CA LEU A 90 8.82 0.06 3.11
C LEU A 90 8.82 -0.26 4.59
N GLY A 91 8.06 -1.26 5.05
CA GLY A 91 8.12 -1.74 6.42
C GLY A 91 7.04 -2.76 6.75
N GLY A 92 7.08 -3.24 7.99
CA GLY A 92 6.28 -4.38 8.45
C GLY A 92 6.94 -5.72 8.14
N ASP A 93 6.13 -6.79 8.12
CA ASP A 93 6.62 -8.13 7.81
C ASP A 93 6.75 -8.33 6.29
N LEU A 94 7.92 -8.80 5.84
CA LEU A 94 8.22 -9.03 4.43
C LEU A 94 7.28 -10.06 3.79
N ILE A 95 6.75 -11.02 4.56
CA ILE A 95 5.86 -12.05 4.02
C ILE A 95 4.62 -11.43 3.36
N TYR A 96 4.11 -10.33 3.92
CA TYR A 96 2.96 -9.62 3.39
C TYR A 96 3.22 -9.02 2.01
N SER A 97 4.43 -8.50 1.78
CA SER A 97 4.83 -8.00 0.46
C SER A 97 4.97 -9.12 -0.55
N VAL A 98 5.53 -10.27 -0.13
CA VAL A 98 5.68 -11.44 -1.00
C VAL A 98 4.31 -12.00 -1.40
N ASP A 99 3.40 -12.19 -0.43
CA ASP A 99 2.06 -12.72 -0.68
C ASP A 99 1.21 -11.79 -1.54
N LEU A 100 1.37 -10.48 -1.34
CA LEU A 100 0.74 -9.48 -2.19
C LEU A 100 1.28 -9.55 -3.62
N GLY A 101 2.58 -9.80 -3.79
CA GLY A 101 3.24 -9.91 -5.10
C GLY A 101 2.74 -11.08 -5.92
N ARG A 102 2.40 -12.19 -5.25
CA ARG A 102 1.76 -13.35 -5.89
C ARG A 102 0.33 -13.08 -6.37
N ARG A 103 -0.29 -11.97 -5.94
CA ARG A 103 -1.70 -11.64 -6.20
C ARG A 103 -1.89 -10.47 -7.15
N LEU A 104 -0.81 -9.78 -7.52
CA LEU A 104 -0.78 -8.64 -8.44
C LEU A 104 -1.04 -9.04 -9.90
#